data_AF-A0A7J2NIJ1-F1
#
_entry.id   AF-A0A7J2NIJ1-F1
#
_cell.length_a   1.000
_cell.length_b   1.000
_cell.length_c   1.000
_cell.angle_alpha   90.00
_cell.angle_beta   90.00
_cell.angle_gamma   90.00
#
_symmetry.space_group_name_H-M   'P 1'
#
loop_
_entity.id
_entity.type
_entity.pdbx_description
1 polymer ?
#
loop_
_entity_poly.entity_id
_entity_poly.type
_entity_poly.pdbx_seq_one_letter_code
_entity_poly.pdbx_strand_id
1 'polypeptide(L)'
;MPDEQPGAKRKIPPTVIDIVVAVAIVASILIGMFIYTGIWPPLVVVESKSMQHSADESSIGTIDTGDLVLIKKVSDKSDITTYLEGKAKSYRSYGDFGDVIVYKRGGSDERTPIIHRAVIYLTANEDGASFRA
;
A
#
# COMPACT_ATOMS: atom_id res chain seq x y z
N MET A 1 32.93 -7.47 59.04
CA MET A 1 32.13 -6.66 58.11
C MET A 1 32.07 -7.45 56.81
N PRO A 2 30.90 -7.78 56.24
CA PRO A 2 30.84 -8.47 54.96
C PRO A 2 30.98 -7.46 53.82
N ASP A 3 31.86 -7.79 52.89
CA ASP A 3 32.27 -6.94 51.79
C ASP A 3 31.20 -6.94 50.69
N GLU A 4 30.66 -5.77 50.41
CA GLU A 4 29.65 -5.55 49.37
C GLU A 4 30.27 -5.80 48.00
N GLN A 5 29.86 -6.88 47.32
CA GLN A 5 30.38 -7.22 45.99
C GLN A 5 29.85 -6.22 44.95
N PRO A 6 30.72 -5.56 44.17
CA PRO A 6 30.29 -4.57 43.19
C PRO A 6 29.56 -5.27 42.06
N GLY A 7 28.29 -4.90 41.87
CA GLY A 7 27.42 -5.42 40.82
C GLY A 7 28.12 -5.40 39.47
N ALA A 8 28.37 -6.59 38.93
CA ALA A 8 29.01 -6.78 37.63
C ALA A 8 28.22 -6.02 36.55
N LYS A 9 28.72 -4.85 36.16
CA LYS A 9 28.13 -4.07 35.06
C LYS A 9 28.33 -4.88 33.79
N ARG A 10 27.26 -5.51 33.33
CA ARG A 10 27.24 -6.31 32.10
C ARG A 10 27.67 -5.40 30.95
N LYS A 11 28.92 -5.54 30.50
CA LYS A 11 29.44 -4.81 29.33
C LYS A 11 28.72 -5.38 28.11
N ILE A 12 27.72 -4.65 27.63
CA ILE A 12 27.01 -5.00 26.40
C ILE A 12 28.04 -4.86 25.27
N PRO A 13 28.29 -5.90 24.46
CA PRO A 13 29.23 -5.78 23.36
C PRO A 13 28.68 -4.76 22.34
N PRO A 14 29.54 -3.92 21.75
CA PRO A 14 29.10 -2.87 20.82
C PRO A 14 28.32 -3.44 19.63
N THR A 15 28.65 -4.64 19.18
CA THR A 15 27.91 -5.36 18.12
C THR A 15 26.44 -5.60 18.45
N VAL A 16 26.08 -5.83 19.71
CA VAL A 16 24.67 -6.00 20.11
C VAL A 16 23.94 -4.66 20.05
N ILE A 17 24.61 -3.56 20.42
CA ILE A 17 24.04 -2.22 20.30
C ILE A 17 23.81 -1.88 18.82
N ASP A 18 24.80 -2.15 17.96
CA ASP A 18 24.70 -1.90 16.53
C ASP A 18 23.55 -2.69 15.89
N ILE A 19 23.40 -3.98 16.24
CA ILE A 19 22.28 -4.81 15.78
C ILE A 19 20.94 -4.25 16.26
N VAL A 20 20.84 -3.86 17.54
CA VAL A 20 19.60 -3.30 18.10
C VAL A 20 19.22 -1.99 17.40
N VAL A 21 20.20 -1.12 17.16
CA VAL A 21 19.97 0.15 16.44
C VAL A 21 19.53 -0.12 15.01
N ALA A 22 20.19 -1.03 14.29
CA ALA A 22 19.80 -1.39 12.93
C ALA A 22 18.37 -1.95 12.87
N VAL A 23 18.02 -2.88 13.78
CA VAL A 23 16.67 -3.43 13.88
C VAL A 23 15.65 -2.35 14.25
N ALA A 24 15.98 -1.44 15.17
CA ALA A 24 15.10 -0.35 15.57
C ALA A 24 14.79 0.60 14.42
N ILE A 25 15.79 0.91 13.58
CA ILE A 25 15.59 1.75 12.38
C ILE A 25 14.64 1.04 11.42
N VAL A 26 14.89 -0.22 11.07
CA VAL A 26 14.03 -0.99 10.16
C VAL A 26 12.61 -1.10 10.71
N ALA A 27 12.46 -1.44 12.00
CA ALA A 27 11.18 -1.53 12.66
C ALA A 27 10.43 -0.19 12.64
N SER A 28 11.12 0.93 12.88
CA SER A 28 10.49 2.25 12.85
C SER A 28 9.93 2.60 11.48
N ILE A 29 10.63 2.24 10.39
CA ILE A 29 10.17 2.46 9.02
C ILE A 29 8.94 1.59 8.74
N LEU A 30 8.99 0.31 9.09
CA LEU A 30 7.87 -0.63 8.89
C LEU A 30 6.63 -0.22 9.69
N ILE A 31 6.80 0.20 10.96
CA ILE A 31 5.72 0.69 11.80
C ILE A 31 5.14 1.99 11.23
N GLY A 32 5.99 2.92 10.79
CA GLY A 32 5.54 4.17 10.15
C GLY A 32 4.73 3.90 8.88
N MET A 33 5.20 2.99 8.02
CA MET A 33 4.46 2.55 6.83
C MET A 33 3.15 1.86 7.20
N PHE A 34 3.14 1.00 8.22
CA PHE A 34 1.93 0.31 8.67
C PHE A 34 0.87 1.28 9.21
N ILE A 35 1.28 2.29 9.99
CA ILE A 35 0.37 3.33 10.48
C ILE A 35 -0.24 4.13 9.32
N TYR A 36 0.56 4.45 8.30
CA TYR A 36 0.09 5.21 7.15
C TYR A 36 -0.83 4.40 6.22
N THR A 37 -0.46 3.16 5.93
CA THR A 37 -1.15 2.29 4.97
C THR A 37 -2.33 1.54 5.59
N GLY A 38 -2.25 1.19 6.87
CA GLY A 38 -3.24 0.36 7.55
C GLY A 38 -3.35 -1.07 7.03
N ILE A 39 -2.41 -1.53 6.19
CA ILE A 39 -2.38 -2.86 5.55
C ILE A 39 -0.98 -3.47 5.68
N TRP A 40 -0.93 -4.78 5.88
CA TRP A 40 0.32 -5.55 5.88
C TRP A 40 0.23 -6.70 4.86
N PRO A 41 1.25 -6.92 4.01
CA PRO A 41 2.43 -6.09 3.81
C PRO A 41 2.09 -4.75 3.11
N PRO A 42 2.70 -3.62 3.51
CA PRO A 42 2.35 -2.29 3.00
C PRO A 42 2.87 -2.02 1.58
N LEU A 43 3.83 -2.83 1.13
CA LEU A 43 4.59 -2.64 -0.09
C LEU A 43 4.58 -3.93 -0.89
N VAL A 44 4.11 -3.82 -2.13
CA VAL A 44 3.97 -4.95 -3.06
C VAL A 44 4.64 -4.61 -4.39
N VAL A 45 5.02 -5.65 -5.14
CA VAL A 45 5.59 -5.51 -6.47
C VAL A 45 4.50 -5.75 -7.51
N VAL A 46 4.48 -4.93 -8.56
CA VAL A 46 3.56 -5.10 -9.68
C VAL A 46 4.10 -6.14 -10.64
N GLU A 47 3.50 -7.33 -10.64
CA GLU A 47 3.92 -8.46 -11.49
C GLU A 47 3.29 -8.45 -12.88
N SER A 48 2.20 -7.69 -13.08
CA SER A 48 1.41 -7.75 -14.31
C SER A 48 1.66 -6.55 -15.22
N LYS A 49 1.76 -6.83 -16.53
CA LYS A 49 1.80 -5.83 -17.61
C LYS A 49 0.45 -5.16 -17.87
N SER A 50 -0.62 -5.53 -17.16
CA SER A 50 -1.97 -5.04 -17.46
C SER A 50 -2.18 -3.54 -17.26
N MET A 51 -1.29 -2.86 -16.52
CA MET A 51 -1.31 -1.41 -16.34
C MET A 51 -0.14 -0.68 -16.99
N GLN A 52 0.72 -1.40 -17.73
CA GLN A 52 1.81 -0.77 -18.46
C GLN A 52 1.25 0.21 -19.49
N HIS A 53 1.75 1.43 -19.45
CA HIS A 53 1.28 2.49 -20.35
C HIS A 53 1.86 2.33 -21.76
N SER A 54 3.06 1.74 -21.87
CA SER A 54 3.73 1.44 -23.14
C SER A 54 4.72 0.28 -22.95
N ALA A 55 5.04 -0.43 -24.02
CA ALA A 55 5.98 -1.56 -23.97
C ALA A 55 7.44 -1.11 -23.80
N ASP A 56 7.78 0.10 -24.28
CA ASP A 56 9.15 0.57 -24.45
C ASP A 56 9.47 1.88 -23.71
N GLU A 57 8.47 2.62 -23.24
CA GLU A 57 8.63 3.95 -22.61
C GLU A 57 7.90 4.00 -21.26
N SER A 58 8.65 4.26 -20.18
CA SER A 58 8.10 4.48 -18.83
C SER A 58 7.95 5.98 -18.59
N SER A 59 6.84 6.39 -17.98
CA SER A 59 6.57 7.80 -17.69
C SER A 59 6.47 8.05 -16.19
N ILE A 60 6.92 9.24 -15.74
CA ILE A 60 6.78 9.60 -14.34
C ILE A 60 5.29 9.61 -13.97
N GLY A 61 4.95 8.85 -12.93
CA GLY A 61 3.57 8.73 -12.46
C GLY A 61 2.72 7.79 -13.30
N THR A 62 3.28 6.75 -13.93
CA THR A 62 2.55 5.54 -14.35
C THR A 62 2.91 4.35 -13.47
N ILE A 63 2.13 3.27 -13.54
CA ILE A 63 2.45 2.01 -12.86
C ILE A 63 3.03 1.06 -13.91
N ASP A 64 4.32 0.75 -13.79
CA ASP A 64 4.99 -0.19 -14.66
C ASP A 64 5.30 -1.51 -13.95
N THR A 65 5.54 -2.55 -14.74
CA THR A 65 5.86 -3.88 -14.20
C THR A 65 7.23 -3.85 -13.52
N GLY A 66 7.29 -4.35 -12.28
CA GLY A 66 8.48 -4.28 -11.44
C GLY A 66 8.48 -3.12 -10.44
N ASP A 67 7.50 -2.21 -10.52
CA ASP A 67 7.40 -1.11 -9.56
C ASP A 67 6.96 -1.58 -8.17
N LEU A 68 7.53 -0.92 -7.17
CA LEU A 68 7.14 -1.03 -5.78
C LEU A 68 6.00 -0.05 -5.51
N VAL A 69 4.81 -0.58 -5.25
CA VAL A 69 3.62 0.25 -4.96
C VAL A 69 3.24 0.11 -3.49
N LEU A 70 2.89 1.25 -2.87
CA LEU A 70 2.33 1.27 -1.53
C LEU A 70 0.80 1.15 -1.62
N ILE A 71 0.25 0.16 -0.92
CA ILE A 71 -1.20 -0.02 -0.84
C ILE A 71 -1.71 0.71 0.39
N LYS A 72 -2.65 1.63 0.21
CA LYS A 72 -3.35 2.29 1.32
C LYS A 72 -4.72 1.67 1.53
N LYS A 73 -5.11 1.46 2.78
CA LYS A 73 -6.46 1.06 3.16
C LYS A 73 -7.45 2.13 2.75
N VAL A 74 -8.43 1.71 1.96
CA VAL A 74 -9.65 2.46 1.70
C VAL A 74 -10.64 2.06 2.80
N SER A 75 -11.10 3.02 3.59
CA SER A 75 -12.12 2.77 4.62
C SER A 75 -13.50 3.14 4.11
N ASP A 76 -13.59 4.24 3.36
CA ASP A 76 -14.85 4.81 2.89
C ASP A 76 -14.85 5.05 1.39
N LYS A 77 -16.05 5.09 0.79
CA LYS A 77 -16.21 5.41 -0.64
C LYS A 77 -15.70 6.81 -0.99
N SER A 78 -15.70 7.74 -0.03
CA SER A 78 -15.18 9.10 -0.21
C SER A 78 -13.67 9.17 -0.41
N ASP A 79 -12.95 8.09 -0.07
CA ASP A 79 -11.49 8.01 -0.26
C ASP A 79 -11.11 7.71 -1.72
N ILE A 80 -12.10 7.37 -2.56
CA ILE A 80 -11.90 6.96 -3.95
C ILE A 80 -12.54 7.99 -4.87
N THR A 81 -11.72 8.57 -5.74
CA THR A 81 -12.20 9.38 -6.85
C THR A 81 -12.35 8.49 -8.09
N THR A 82 -13.58 8.35 -8.59
CA THR A 82 -13.80 7.59 -9.84
C THR A 82 -13.31 8.35 -11.06
N TYR A 83 -13.17 7.69 -12.22
CA TYR A 83 -12.77 8.34 -13.47
C TYR A 83 -13.71 9.49 -13.84
N LEU A 84 -15.02 9.29 -13.72
CA LEU A 84 -16.02 10.32 -14.04
C LEU A 84 -15.90 11.53 -13.11
N GLU A 85 -15.74 11.28 -11.82
CA GLU A 85 -15.55 12.32 -10.82
C GLU A 85 -14.20 13.04 -10.99
N GLY A 86 -13.15 12.29 -11.28
CA GLY A 86 -11.81 12.80 -11.58
C GLY A 86 -11.81 13.67 -12.82
N LYS A 87 -12.57 13.31 -13.85
CA LYS A 87 -12.75 14.15 -15.04
C LYS A 87 -13.47 15.47 -14.71
N ALA A 88 -14.49 15.43 -13.85
CA ALA A 88 -15.20 16.64 -13.42
C ALA A 88 -14.32 17.54 -12.52
N LYS A 89 -13.51 16.94 -11.64
CA LYS A 89 -12.61 17.64 -10.72
C LYS A 89 -11.22 17.93 -11.30
N SER A 90 -10.95 17.52 -12.54
CA SER A 90 -9.63 17.51 -13.17
C SER A 90 -8.54 16.79 -12.36
N TYR A 91 -8.92 15.81 -11.55
CA TYR A 91 -8.02 15.00 -10.74
C TYR A 91 -7.51 13.79 -11.53
N ARG A 92 -6.19 13.63 -11.59
CA ARG A 92 -5.49 12.57 -12.31
C ARG A 92 -4.56 11.82 -11.37
N SER A 93 -4.56 10.50 -11.50
CA SER A 93 -3.65 9.59 -10.81
C SER A 93 -3.17 8.51 -11.78
N TYR A 94 -1.89 8.19 -11.72
CA TYR A 94 -1.27 7.17 -12.57
C TYR A 94 -1.50 7.38 -14.09
N GLY A 95 -1.29 8.60 -14.58
CA GLY A 95 -1.39 8.96 -16.01
C GLY A 95 -2.79 9.32 -16.54
N ASP A 96 -3.88 9.00 -15.83
CA ASP A 96 -5.25 9.26 -16.29
C ASP A 96 -6.17 9.70 -15.13
N PHE A 97 -7.44 10.05 -15.41
CA PHE A 97 -8.37 10.58 -14.42
C PHE A 97 -8.81 9.55 -13.37
N GLY A 98 -9.02 10.00 -12.14
CA GLY A 98 -9.47 9.16 -11.03
C GLY A 98 -8.38 8.26 -10.45
N ASP A 99 -8.77 7.44 -9.47
CA ASP A 99 -7.89 6.58 -8.68
C ASP A 99 -7.82 5.15 -9.21
N VAL A 100 -6.75 4.47 -8.78
CA VAL A 100 -6.47 3.07 -9.08
C VAL A 100 -6.66 2.26 -7.79
N ILE A 101 -7.43 1.17 -7.89
CA ILE A 101 -7.79 0.31 -6.76
C ILE A 101 -7.21 -1.08 -6.95
N VAL A 102 -6.73 -1.64 -5.84
CA VAL A 102 -6.28 -3.02 -5.75
C VAL A 102 -7.42 -3.89 -5.22
N TYR A 103 -7.87 -4.84 -6.03
CA TYR A 103 -8.98 -5.74 -5.72
C TYR A 103 -8.48 -7.12 -5.31
N LYS A 104 -9.06 -7.67 -4.24
CA LYS A 104 -8.87 -9.07 -3.83
C LYS A 104 -9.64 -9.99 -4.77
N ARG A 105 -8.95 -10.91 -5.46
CA ARG A 105 -9.59 -11.79 -6.44
C ARG A 105 -10.53 -12.78 -5.75
N GLY A 106 -11.83 -12.53 -5.84
CA GLY A 106 -12.87 -13.34 -5.20
C GLY A 106 -12.78 -13.33 -3.68
N GLY A 107 -12.34 -12.22 -3.09
CA GLY A 107 -12.29 -12.03 -1.63
C GLY A 107 -11.22 -12.83 -0.87
N SER A 108 -10.43 -13.65 -1.57
CA SER A 108 -9.32 -14.40 -0.96
C SER A 108 -8.03 -13.58 -1.00
N ASP A 109 -7.33 -13.58 0.13
CA ASP A 109 -6.00 -12.97 0.30
C ASP A 109 -4.86 -13.83 -0.27
N GLU A 110 -5.14 -15.07 -0.65
CA GLU A 110 -4.14 -16.01 -1.16
C GLU A 110 -3.90 -15.87 -2.67
N ARG A 111 -4.77 -15.13 -3.36
CA ARG A 111 -4.66 -14.91 -4.80
C ARG A 111 -4.03 -13.57 -5.10
N THR A 112 -3.18 -13.53 -6.13
CA THR A 112 -2.58 -12.30 -6.64
C THR A 112 -3.68 -11.25 -6.87
N PRO A 113 -3.63 -10.12 -6.16
CA PRO A 113 -4.62 -9.08 -6.31
C PRO A 113 -4.53 -8.45 -7.69
N ILE A 114 -5.64 -7.86 -8.13
CA ILE A 114 -5.74 -7.28 -9.47
C ILE A 114 -5.88 -5.76 -9.33
N ILE A 115 -5.11 -5.03 -10.11
CA ILE A 115 -5.10 -3.57 -10.07
C ILE A 115 -5.90 -3.04 -11.26
N HIS A 116 -6.92 -2.21 -10.99
CA HIS A 116 -7.71 -1.56 -12.03
C HIS A 116 -8.13 -0.15 -11.62
N ARG A 117 -8.35 0.71 -12.62
CA ARG A 117 -8.86 2.06 -12.43
C ARG A 117 -10.34 2.05 -12.08
N ALA A 118 -10.73 2.83 -11.08
CA ALA A 118 -12.12 2.98 -10.69
C ALA A 118 -12.85 3.85 -11.73
N VAL A 119 -13.81 3.28 -12.46
CA VAL A 119 -14.51 4.03 -13.53
C VAL A 119 -15.75 4.75 -13.00
N ILE A 120 -16.63 4.02 -12.32
CA ILE A 120 -17.93 4.50 -11.83
C ILE A 120 -18.36 3.68 -10.61
N TYR A 121 -19.08 4.31 -9.68
CA TYR A 121 -19.79 3.59 -8.62
C TYR A 121 -21.19 3.22 -9.10
N LEU A 122 -21.57 1.95 -8.92
CA LEU A 122 -22.91 1.46 -9.20
C LEU A 122 -23.47 0.82 -7.93
N THR A 123 -24.70 1.19 -7.59
CA THR A 123 -25.50 0.57 -6.53
C THR A 123 -26.60 -0.24 -7.19
N ALA A 124 -26.65 -1.54 -6.92
CA ALA A 124 -27.74 -2.38 -7.40
C ALA A 124 -29.05 -1.97 -6.71
N ASN A 125 -30.12 -1.79 -7.50
CA ASN A 125 -31.45 -1.57 -6.96
C ASN A 125 -32.03 -2.90 -6.44
N GLU A 126 -33.05 -2.79 -5.59
CA GLU A 126 -33.76 -3.94 -5.01
C GLU A 126 -34.34 -4.89 -6.07
N ASP A 127 -34.63 -4.36 -7.27
CA ASP A 127 -35.16 -5.11 -8.41
C ASP A 127 -34.16 -6.12 -9.01
N GLY A 128 -32.88 -6.05 -8.64
CA GLY A 128 -31.80 -6.93 -9.13
C GLY A 128 -31.45 -6.77 -10.62
N ALA A 129 -32.26 -6.05 -11.39
CA ALA A 129 -32.12 -5.85 -12.83
C ALA A 129 -31.68 -4.43 -13.23
N SER A 130 -31.62 -3.50 -12.27
CA SER A 130 -31.27 -2.10 -12.53
C SER A 130 -30.20 -1.60 -11.56
N PHE A 131 -29.37 -0.67 -12.04
CA PHE A 131 -28.27 -0.08 -11.28
C PHE A 131 -28.46 1.44 -11.25
N ARG A 132 -28.15 2.05 -10.11
CA ARG A 132 -28.05 3.50 -9.95
C ARG A 132 -26.58 3.89 -9.82
N ALA A 133 -26.17 4.88 -10.58
CA ALA A 133 -24.86 5.51 -10.47
C ALA A 133 -24.89 6.63 -9.43
#